data_AF-F0VG09-F1
#
_entry.id   AF-F0VG09-F1
#
_cell.length_a   1.000
_cell.length_b   1.000
_cell.length_c   1.000
_cell.angle_alpha   90.00
_cell.angle_beta   90.00
_cell.angle_gamma   90.00
#
_symmetry.space_group_name_H-M   'P 1'
#
loop_
_entity.id
_entity.type
_entity.pdbx_description
1 polymer ?
#
loop_
_entity_poly.entity_id
_entity_poly.type
_entity_poly.pdbx_seq_one_letter_code
_entity_poly.pdbx_strand_id
1 'polypeptide(L)'
;MAANAASKFIPLLDRVLVQKIAVPTKTKSGLFLPDSAQKNISAHMAKVLAVGKGRPNMKTGEFIPPCVQVGQTVVVPEYGGMKVVIDEQEMQVFRSDDLIAIVQE
;
A
#
# COMPACT_ATOMS: atom_id res chain seq x y z
N MET A 1 -6.05 -8.88 -12.54
CA MET A 1 -6.04 -7.57 -13.25
C MET A 1 -5.23 -6.48 -12.55
N ALA A 2 -5.09 -6.46 -11.22
CA ALA A 2 -4.29 -5.43 -10.49
C ALA A 2 -2.78 -5.41 -10.81
N ALA A 3 -2.19 -6.55 -11.19
CA ALA A 3 -0.75 -6.64 -11.52
C ALA A 3 -0.35 -5.82 -12.78
N ASN A 4 -1.27 -5.61 -13.72
CA ASN A 4 -0.97 -4.90 -14.97
C ASN A 4 -1.03 -3.37 -14.80
N ALA A 5 -1.91 -2.85 -13.94
CA ALA A 5 -1.99 -1.41 -13.65
C ALA A 5 -0.72 -0.90 -12.96
N ALA A 6 -0.14 -1.71 -12.06
CA ALA A 6 1.12 -1.40 -11.41
C ALA A 6 2.30 -1.31 -12.39
N SER A 7 2.28 -2.05 -13.50
CA SER A 7 3.38 -2.07 -14.47
C SER A 7 3.50 -0.76 -15.28
N LYS A 8 2.42 0.03 -15.40
CA LYS A 8 2.41 1.32 -16.08
C LYS A 8 2.66 2.51 -15.15
N PHE A 9 2.64 2.30 -13.84
CA PHE A 9 2.82 3.35 -12.85
C PHE A 9 4.15 3.14 -12.12
N ILE A 10 5.12 4.00 -12.42
CA ILE A 10 6.46 3.94 -11.83
C ILE A 10 6.56 5.04 -10.77
N PRO A 11 6.50 4.71 -9.46
CA PRO A 11 6.66 5.70 -8.41
C PRO A 11 8.07 6.31 -8.44
N LEU A 12 8.14 7.64 -8.35
CA LEU A 12 9.43 8.34 -8.29
C LEU A 12 9.93 8.48 -6.86
N LEU A 13 11.26 8.38 -6.68
CA LEU A 13 11.96 8.50 -5.41
C LEU A 13 11.48 7.47 -4.37
N ASP A 14 11.13 7.92 -3.17
CA ASP A 14 10.69 7.14 -2.02
C ASP A 14 9.18 6.86 -2.02
N ARG A 15 8.49 7.01 -3.16
CA ARG A 15 7.05 6.76 -3.26
C ARG A 15 6.73 5.28 -3.41
N VAL A 16 5.59 4.89 -2.86
CA VAL A 16 5.07 3.52 -2.87
C VAL A 16 3.60 3.55 -3.28
N LEU A 17 3.26 2.75 -4.28
CA LEU A 17 1.89 2.54 -4.73
C LEU A 17 1.30 1.33 -4.00
N VAL A 18 0.16 1.53 -3.36
CA VAL A 18 -0.54 0.51 -2.59
C VAL A 18 -2.01 0.44 -2.97
N GLN A 19 -2.60 -0.73 -2.81
CA GLN A 19 -4.02 -0.97 -2.99
C GLN A 19 -4.60 -1.46 -1.67
N LYS A 20 -5.64 -0.79 -1.17
CA LYS A 20 -6.32 -1.23 0.06
C LYS A 20 -6.90 -2.62 -0.12
N ILE A 21 -6.70 -3.48 0.87
CA ILE A 21 -7.27 -4.83 0.86
C ILE A 21 -8.70 -4.71 1.35
N ALA A 22 -9.67 -5.09 0.51
CA ALA A 22 -11.07 -5.15 0.91
C ALA A 22 -11.26 -6.27 1.95
N VAL A 23 -11.92 -5.96 3.06
CA VAL A 23 -12.18 -6.94 4.14
C VAL A 23 -13.27 -7.90 3.67
N PRO A 24 -13.10 -9.22 3.83
CA PRO A 24 -14.18 -10.15 3.57
C PRO A 24 -15.35 -9.89 4.53
N THR A 25 -16.54 -9.68 3.98
CA THR A 25 -17.77 -9.38 4.74
C THR A 25 -18.15 -10.52 5.71
N LYS A 26 -17.64 -11.72 5.44
CA LYS A 26 -17.88 -12.95 6.21
C LYS A 26 -16.59 -13.38 6.90
N THR A 27 -16.64 -13.50 8.22
CA THR A 27 -15.53 -14.08 9.01
C THR A 27 -15.35 -15.56 8.68
N LYS A 28 -14.17 -16.14 9.00
CA LYS A 28 -13.90 -17.59 8.84
C LYS A 28 -14.92 -18.49 9.59
N SER A 29 -15.61 -17.95 10.60
CA SER A 29 -16.67 -18.61 11.39
C SER A 29 -18.08 -18.46 10.80
N GLY A 30 -18.24 -17.70 9.71
CA GLY A 30 -19.53 -17.47 9.06
C GLY A 30 -20.37 -16.35 9.66
N LEU A 31 -19.89 -15.66 10.70
CA LEU A 31 -20.56 -14.46 11.22
C LEU A 31 -20.38 -13.28 10.27
N PHE A 32 -21.49 -12.59 10.02
CA PHE A 32 -21.55 -11.31 9.32
C PHE A 32 -21.09 -10.22 10.29
N LEU A 33 -20.02 -9.52 9.93
CA LEU A 33 -19.55 -8.37 10.71
C LEU A 33 -20.37 -7.13 10.29
N PRO A 34 -20.87 -6.33 11.25
CA PRO A 34 -21.47 -5.04 10.93
C PRO A 34 -20.41 -4.10 10.33
N ASP A 35 -20.82 -3.22 9.41
CA ASP A 35 -19.94 -2.31 8.66
C ASP A 35 -19.01 -1.48 9.56
N SER A 36 -19.45 -1.18 10.79
CA SER A 36 -18.68 -0.41 11.79
C SER A 36 -17.48 -1.17 12.36
N ALA A 37 -17.56 -2.51 12.48
CA ALA A 37 -16.50 -3.32 13.06
C ALA A 37 -15.38 -3.63 12.04
N GLN A 38 -15.71 -3.76 10.75
CA GLN A 38 -14.75 -3.95 9.67
C GLN A 38 -13.84 -2.73 9.47
N LYS A 39 -14.34 -1.54 9.81
CA LYS A 39 -13.63 -0.27 9.63
C LYS A 39 -12.40 -0.09 10.53
N ASN A 40 -12.38 -0.68 11.72
CA ASN A 40 -11.40 -0.31 12.75
C ASN A 40 -10.09 -1.12 12.75
N ILE A 41 -10.04 -2.32 12.17
CA ILE A 41 -8.85 -3.20 12.29
C ILE A 41 -8.20 -3.50 10.92
N SER A 42 -8.95 -3.47 9.83
CA SER A 42 -8.44 -3.87 8.50
C SER A 42 -8.52 -2.77 7.43
N ALA A 43 -9.12 -1.61 7.70
CA ALA A 43 -9.18 -0.49 6.75
C ALA A 43 -7.83 0.17 6.45
N HIS A 44 -6.83 -0.16 7.27
CA HIS A 44 -5.46 0.32 7.16
C HIS A 44 -4.53 -0.69 6.48
N MET A 45 -4.99 -1.90 6.14
CA MET A 45 -4.15 -2.87 5.43
C MET A 45 -4.19 -2.60 3.93
N ALA A 46 -3.02 -2.53 3.32
CA ALA A 46 -2.87 -2.35 1.89
C ALA A 46 -1.79 -3.27 1.35
N LYS A 47 -1.95 -3.72 0.11
CA LYS A 47 -0.96 -4.50 -0.61
C LYS A 47 -0.09 -3.58 -1.46
N VAL A 48 1.22 -3.76 -1.38
CA VAL A 48 2.19 -3.00 -2.19
C VAL A 48 2.17 -3.51 -3.62
N LEU A 49 1.93 -2.60 -4.56
CA LEU A 49 1.86 -2.90 -5.99
C LEU A 49 3.10 -2.41 -6.75
N ALA A 50 3.62 -1.23 -6.40
CA ALA A 50 4.84 -0.71 -7.01
C ALA A 50 5.65 0.09 -5.98
N VAL A 51 6.97 0.07 -6.14
CA VAL A 51 7.92 0.71 -5.23
C VAL A 51 8.89 1.54 -6.06
N GLY A 52 9.15 2.78 -5.64
CA GLY A 52 10.14 3.64 -6.26
C GLY A 52 11.58 3.23 -5.94
N LYS A 53 12.55 3.85 -6.62
CA LYS A 53 13.99 3.55 -6.43
C LYS A 53 14.51 3.88 -5.02
N GLY A 54 13.79 4.71 -4.27
CA GLY A 54 14.17 5.15 -2.93
C GLY A 54 14.73 6.56 -2.88
N ARG A 55 15.20 6.97 -1.69
CA ARG A 55 15.70 8.33 -1.45
C ARG A 55 17.16 8.44 -1.93
N PRO A 56 17.53 9.49 -2.68
CA PRO A 56 18.92 9.71 -3.06
C PRO A 56 19.75 10.07 -1.82
N ASN A 57 20.88 9.41 -1.64
CA ASN A 57 21.87 9.75 -0.65
C ASN A 57 22.67 10.97 -1.16
N MET A 58 22.52 12.11 -0.49
CA MET A 58 23.18 13.36 -0.86
C MET A 58 24.72 13.30 -0.77
N LYS A 59 25.29 12.30 -0.08
CA LYS A 59 26.74 12.15 0.09
C LYS A 59 27.38 11.19 -0.91
N THR A 60 26.68 10.11 -1.27
CA THR A 60 27.23 9.06 -2.16
C THR A 60 26.62 9.08 -3.56
N GLY A 61 25.49 9.77 -3.77
CA GLY A 61 24.74 9.75 -5.02
C GLY A 61 23.96 8.45 -5.25
N GLU A 62 24.07 7.47 -4.37
CA GLU A 62 23.36 6.19 -4.44
C GLU A 62 21.92 6.32 -3.92
N PHE A 63 21.01 5.48 -4.43
CA PHE A 63 19.65 5.41 -3.91
C PHE A 63 19.61 4.48 -2.69
N ILE A 64 19.05 4.98 -1.59
CA ILE A 64 18.72 4.16 -0.41
C ILE A 64 17.42 3.42 -0.72
N PRO A 65 17.45 2.08 -0.85
CA PRO A 65 16.26 1.32 -1.18
C PRO A 65 15.23 1.45 -0.06
N PRO A 66 13.94 1.54 -0.40
CA PRO A 66 12.86 1.55 0.59
C PRO A 66 12.75 0.19 1.31
N CYS A 67 12.25 0.22 2.55
CA CYS A 67 12.13 -0.97 3.40
C CYS A 67 11.04 -1.95 2.97
N VAL A 68 10.29 -1.63 1.90
CA VAL A 68 9.14 -2.41 1.43
C VAL A 68 9.38 -2.98 0.03
N GLN A 69 8.79 -4.14 -0.23
CA GLN A 69 8.89 -4.84 -1.51
C GLN A 69 7.51 -5.03 -2.14
N VAL A 70 7.48 -5.14 -3.47
CA VAL A 70 6.26 -5.42 -4.22
C VAL A 70 5.65 -6.74 -3.75
N GLY A 71 4.35 -6.74 -3.47
CA GLY A 71 3.60 -7.91 -3.02
C GLY A 71 3.43 -8.02 -1.51
N GLN A 72 4.17 -7.25 -0.71
CA GLN A 72 4.03 -7.25 0.75
C GLN A 72 2.72 -6.57 1.19
N THR A 73 2.21 -6.97 2.36
CA THR A 73 1.10 -6.31 3.04
C THR A 73 1.65 -5.29 4.03
N VAL A 74 1.17 -4.07 3.96
CA VAL A 74 1.61 -2.95 4.81
C VAL A 74 0.43 -2.29 5.49
N VAL A 75 0.70 -1.66 6.63
CA VAL A 75 -0.26 -0.81 7.33
C VAL A 75 -0.05 0.64 6.90
N VAL A 76 -1.09 1.23 6.31
CA VAL A 76 -1.11 2.63 5.88
C VAL A 76 -1.83 3.50 6.92
N PRO A 77 -1.41 4.76 7.09
CA PRO A 77 -2.12 5.69 7.96
C PRO A 77 -3.53 5.95 7.44
N GLU A 78 -4.43 6.33 8.35
CA GLU A 78 -5.81 6.70 7.99
C GLU A 78 -5.85 7.94 7.08
N TYR A 79 -4.95 8.88 7.35
CA TYR A 79 -4.82 10.15 6.65
C TYR A 79 -3.50 10.22 5.89
N GLY A 80 -3.51 11.00 4.82
CA GLY A 80 -2.36 11.17 3.94
C GLY A 80 -2.43 10.27 2.71
N GLY A 81 -1.35 10.35 1.93
CA GLY A 81 -1.28 9.74 0.62
C GLY A 81 -2.19 10.40 -0.42
N MET A 82 -1.88 10.17 -1.69
CA MET A 82 -2.66 10.67 -2.81
C MET A 82 -3.48 9.51 -3.41
N LYS A 83 -4.78 9.71 -3.58
CA LYS A 83 -5.63 8.77 -4.31
C LYS A 83 -5.35 8.89 -5.79
N VAL A 84 -5.12 7.77 -6.46
CA VAL A 84 -4.88 7.70 -7.90
C VAL A 84 -5.73 6.57 -8.46
N VAL A 85 -6.45 6.84 -9.56
CA VAL A 85 -7.20 5.82 -10.27
C VAL A 85 -6.39 5.41 -11.51
N ILE A 86 -6.03 4.14 -11.61
CA ILE A 86 -5.25 3.59 -12.73
C ILE A 86 -6.00 2.37 -13.23
N ASP A 87 -6.31 2.33 -14.53
CA ASP A 87 -7.08 1.24 -15.15
C ASP A 87 -8.37 0.92 -14.37
N GLU A 88 -9.12 1.97 -13.98
CA GLU A 88 -10.38 1.91 -13.21
C GLU A 88 -10.24 1.34 -11.78
N GLN A 89 -9.02 1.17 -11.28
CA GLN A 89 -8.76 0.72 -9.92
C GLN A 89 -8.33 1.89 -9.03
N GLU A 90 -9.01 2.04 -7.90
CA GLU A 90 -8.59 2.97 -6.86
C GLU A 90 -7.33 2.46 -6.15
N MET A 91 -6.29 3.26 -6.20
CA MET A 91 -5.02 3.03 -5.55
C MET A 91 -4.63 4.26 -4.74
N GLN A 92 -3.66 4.09 -3.85
CA GLN A 92 -3.09 5.18 -3.09
C GLN A 92 -1.58 5.19 -3.20
N VAL A 93 -1.01 6.39 -3.25
CA VAL A 93 0.43 6.60 -3.26
C VAL A 93 0.82 7.23 -1.94
N PHE A 94 1.74 6.58 -1.23
CA PHE A 94 2.33 7.07 0.01
C PHE A 94 3.84 7.24 -0.15
N ARG A 95 4.47 7.94 0.80
CA ARG A 95 5.93 7.88 0.94
C ARG A 95 6.27 6.63 1.75
N SER A 96 7.43 6.05 1.49
CA SER A 96 7.91 4.89 2.24
C SER A 96 8.02 5.17 3.73
N ASP A 97 8.29 6.42 4.12
CA ASP A 97 8.40 6.85 5.53
C ASP A 97 7.04 6.92 6.23
N ASP A 98 5.94 7.07 5.49
CA ASP A 98 4.59 7.18 6.07
C ASP A 98 3.99 5.80 6.37
N LEU A 99 4.59 4.71 5.87
CA LEU A 99 4.12 3.36 6.12
C LEU A 99 4.42 2.95 7.55
N ILE A 100 3.40 2.44 8.26
CA ILE A 100 3.48 2.19 9.70
C ILE A 100 4.18 0.87 10.01
N ALA A 101 3.82 -0.19 9.28
CA ALA A 101 4.35 -1.54 9.51
C ALA A 101 4.23 -2.41 8.28
N ILE A 102 5.07 -3.45 8.20
CA ILE A 102 4.92 -4.58 7.27
C ILE A 102 4.24 -5.71 8.05
N VAL A 103 3.12 -6.22 7.54
CA VAL A 103 2.44 -7.38 8.12
C VAL A 103 3.09 -8.63 7.54
N GLN A 104 3.73 -9.42 8.39
CA GLN A 104 4.20 -10.76 8.08
C GLN A 104 3.15 -11.76 8.57
N GLU A 105 2.74 -12.69 7.71
CA GLU A 105 1.97 -13.89 8.11
C GLU A 105 2.91 -14.96 8.65
#